data_AF-A0A1Q3UQP4-F1
#
_entry.id   AF-A0A1Q3UQP4-F1
#
_cell.length_a   1.000
_cell.length_b   1.000
_cell.length_c   1.000
_cell.angle_alpha   90.00
_cell.angle_beta   90.00
_cell.angle_gamma   90.00
#
_symmetry.space_group_name_H-M   'P 1'
#
loop_
_entity.id
_entity.type
_entity.pdbx_description
1 polymer ?
#
loop_
_entity_poly.entity_id
_entity_poly.type
_entity_poly.pdbx_seq_one_letter_code
_entity_poly.pdbx_strand_id
1 'polypeptide(L)'
;MFDNWQPLTANEIARVIRETFKAHPTPSTAVSWRALPFYRDGRLLRITADEMRSVALYLVQTSDGYAPLDGSVLQVDGANHHAGLNINRDSVLEYAKFHGFFVRGPDGPFFVCGETERAVLCKLNGLTEDKRAHLIRDPEVIGEKDDVFMLRAVMLYGGAIFATTLRVCRCGVVEMVEDVPLGYDCLAVHLPITPDEVPDAVH
;
A
#
# COMPACT_ATOMS: atom_id res chain seq x y z
N MET A 1 4.28 -4.60 -5.53
CA MET A 1 3.00 -3.90 -5.27
C MET A 1 2.86 -2.64 -6.08
N PHE A 2 3.79 -1.68 -5.95
CA PHE A 2 3.76 -0.50 -6.80
C PHE A 2 4.93 -0.56 -7.79
N ASP A 3 4.63 -0.53 -9.09
CA ASP A 3 5.61 -0.44 -10.18
C ASP A 3 5.85 1.01 -10.62
N ASN A 4 6.71 1.22 -11.63
CA ASN A 4 6.93 2.53 -12.29
C ASN A 4 7.47 3.66 -11.38
N TRP A 5 8.35 3.31 -10.45
CA TRP A 5 9.05 4.28 -9.62
C TRP A 5 10.06 5.10 -10.43
N GLN A 6 10.07 6.40 -10.20
CA GLN A 6 11.02 7.34 -10.78
C GLN A 6 11.88 7.95 -9.66
N PRO A 7 13.21 8.02 -9.81
CA PRO A 7 14.06 8.66 -8.82
C PRO A 7 13.83 10.16 -8.80
N LEU A 8 13.91 10.77 -7.61
CA LEU A 8 14.00 12.23 -7.47
C LEU A 8 15.44 12.71 -7.65
N THR A 9 15.61 13.95 -8.10
CA THR A 9 16.90 14.62 -8.13
C THR A 9 17.40 14.94 -6.71
N ALA A 10 18.70 15.17 -6.54
CA ALA A 10 19.28 15.51 -5.24
C ALA A 10 18.64 16.75 -4.59
N ASN A 11 18.29 17.76 -5.39
CA ASN A 11 17.63 18.97 -4.90
C ASN A 11 16.20 18.68 -4.41
N GLU A 12 15.46 17.83 -5.11
CA GLU A 12 14.11 17.41 -4.70
C GLU A 12 14.16 16.54 -3.44
N ILE A 13 15.10 15.60 -3.36
CA ILE A 13 15.35 14.79 -2.15
C ILE A 13 15.59 15.71 -0.95
N ALA A 14 16.51 16.67 -1.08
CA ALA A 14 16.84 17.59 0.00
C ALA A 14 15.64 18.45 0.41
N ARG A 15 14.75 18.80 -0.52
CA ARG A 15 13.50 19.51 -0.22
C ARG A 15 12.54 18.64 0.58
N VAL A 16 12.25 17.42 0.12
CA VAL A 16 11.35 16.48 0.80
C VAL A 16 11.83 16.23 2.23
N ILE A 17 13.12 15.92 2.42
CA ILE A 17 13.65 15.60 3.75
C ILE A 17 13.60 16.80 4.71
N ARG A 18 13.91 18.00 4.22
CA ARG A 18 13.83 19.22 5.04
C ARG A 18 12.40 19.58 5.42
N GLU A 19 11.48 19.51 4.47
CA GLU A 19 10.09 19.94 4.69
C GLU A 19 9.37 18.98 5.64
N THR A 20 9.56 17.67 5.46
CA THR A 20 8.91 16.62 6.25
C THR A 20 9.57 16.40 7.61
N PHE A 21 10.90 16.25 7.67
CA PHE A 21 11.59 15.81 8.89
C PHE A 21 12.40 16.90 9.58
N LYS A 22 12.46 18.11 9.02
CA LYS A 22 13.33 19.21 9.49
C LYS A 22 14.80 18.78 9.59
N ALA A 23 15.23 17.89 8.70
CA ALA A 23 16.55 17.28 8.69
C ALA A 23 17.26 17.47 7.33
N HIS A 24 18.51 17.00 7.23
CA HIS A 24 19.25 16.91 5.98
C HIS A 24 19.30 15.45 5.50
N PRO A 25 19.24 15.18 4.19
CA PRO A 25 19.43 13.83 3.66
C PRO A 25 20.86 13.35 3.93
N THR A 26 21.01 12.06 4.21
CA THR A 26 22.32 11.38 4.19
C THR A 26 22.72 11.07 2.74
N PRO A 27 24.01 10.79 2.46
CA PRO A 27 24.44 10.36 1.13
C PRO A 27 23.75 9.07 0.64
N SER A 28 23.32 8.22 1.57
CA SER A 28 22.57 6.98 1.33
C SER A 28 21.07 7.20 1.12
N THR A 29 20.55 8.41 1.38
CA THR A 29 19.11 8.69 1.23
C THR A 29 18.72 8.69 -0.25
N ALA A 30 17.85 7.76 -0.62
CA ALA A 30 17.21 7.71 -1.91
C ALA A 30 15.70 7.96 -1.77
N VAL A 31 15.17 8.78 -2.66
CA VAL A 31 13.72 9.00 -2.76
C VAL A 31 13.27 8.69 -4.17
N SER A 32 12.23 7.88 -4.27
CA SER A 32 11.56 7.55 -5.52
C SER A 32 10.09 7.95 -5.42
N TRP A 33 9.48 8.27 -6.54
CA TRP A 33 8.08 8.64 -6.60
C TRP A 33 7.35 7.90 -7.72
N ARG A 34 6.02 7.81 -7.61
CA ARG A 34 5.14 7.42 -8.70
C ARG A 34 3.84 8.22 -8.65
N ALA A 35 3.16 8.30 -9.79
CA ALA A 35 1.80 8.82 -9.84
C ALA A 35 0.83 7.86 -9.12
N LEU A 36 -0.23 8.42 -8.56
CA LEU A 36 -1.39 7.71 -8.06
C LEU A 36 -2.60 8.13 -8.90
N PRO A 37 -3.16 7.27 -9.76
CA PRO A 37 -4.18 7.66 -10.75
C PRO A 37 -5.52 8.05 -10.13
N PHE A 38 -5.71 7.75 -8.84
CA PHE A 38 -6.88 8.15 -8.06
C PHE A 38 -6.69 9.50 -7.33
N TYR A 39 -5.53 10.14 -7.42
CA TYR A 39 -5.33 11.51 -6.94
C TYR A 39 -5.13 12.45 -8.12
N ARG A 40 -5.74 13.64 -8.05
CA ARG A 40 -5.56 14.67 -9.07
C ARG A 40 -4.15 15.26 -9.03
N ASP A 41 -3.68 15.56 -7.82
CA ASP A 41 -2.42 16.27 -7.60
C ASP A 41 -1.41 15.44 -6.79
N GLY A 42 -1.80 14.23 -6.40
CA GLY A 42 -1.06 13.38 -5.47
C GLY A 42 -0.03 12.47 -6.12
N ARG A 43 1.11 12.30 -5.43
CA ARG A 43 2.15 11.32 -5.78
C ARG A 43 2.52 10.51 -4.55
N LEU A 44 2.79 9.23 -4.75
CA LEU A 44 3.38 8.41 -3.70
C LEU A 44 4.89 8.58 -3.75
N LEU A 45 5.50 8.91 -2.62
CA LEU A 45 6.93 8.94 -2.42
C LEU A 45 7.33 7.77 -1.54
N ARG A 46 8.49 7.19 -1.85
CA ARG A 46 9.15 6.15 -1.07
C ARG A 46 10.57 6.59 -0.78
N ILE A 47 10.90 6.64 0.50
CA ILE A 47 12.21 7.02 1.02
C ILE A 47 12.88 5.77 1.56
N THR A 48 14.13 5.57 1.19
CA THR A 48 15.00 4.49 1.67
C THR A 48 16.37 5.06 2.02
N ALA A 49 17.03 4.48 3.01
CA ALA A 49 18.43 4.77 3.33
C ALA A 49 19.10 3.51 3.88
N ASP A 50 20.43 3.42 3.78
CA ASP A 50 21.18 2.23 4.24
C ASP A 50 20.96 1.96 5.73
N GLU A 51 20.81 3.02 6.52
CA GLU A 51 20.56 2.98 7.95
C GLU A 51 19.18 2.36 8.29
N MET A 52 18.25 2.33 7.32
CA MET A 52 16.90 1.81 7.49
C MET A 52 16.80 0.29 7.34
N ARG A 53 17.91 -0.44 7.16
CA ARG A 53 17.93 -1.93 7.10
C ARG A 53 16.88 -2.52 6.14
N SER A 54 16.69 -1.90 4.97
CA SER A 54 15.70 -2.28 3.95
C SER A 54 14.23 -1.95 4.27
N VAL A 55 13.98 -1.12 5.29
CA VAL A 55 12.67 -0.49 5.53
C VAL A 55 12.54 0.76 4.64
N ALA A 56 11.32 1.07 4.22
CA ALA A 56 11.02 2.28 3.46
C ALA A 56 9.93 3.10 4.14
N LEU A 57 10.12 4.41 4.22
CA LEU A 57 9.06 5.34 4.61
C LEU A 57 8.26 5.75 3.38
N TYR A 58 6.95 5.92 3.55
CA TYR A 58 6.06 6.35 2.49
C TYR A 58 5.37 7.66 2.85
N LEU A 59 5.30 8.56 1.86
CA LEU A 59 4.61 9.83 1.96
C LEU A 59 3.68 10.00 0.75
N VAL A 60 2.53 10.65 0.94
CA VAL A 60 1.76 11.22 -0.16
C VAL A 60 2.13 12.69 -0.28
N GLN A 61 2.65 13.11 -1.44
CA GLN A 61 2.74 14.53 -1.76
C GLN A 61 1.34 15.05 -2.09
N THR A 62 0.96 16.17 -1.48
CA THR A 62 -0.34 16.83 -1.64
C THR A 62 -0.13 18.30 -2.01
N SER A 63 -1.21 19.07 -2.19
CA SER A 63 -1.11 20.53 -2.35
C SER A 63 -0.47 21.22 -1.13
N ASP A 64 -0.58 20.60 0.03
CA ASP A 64 -0.25 21.21 1.33
C ASP A 64 1.10 20.72 1.88
N GLY A 65 1.80 19.85 1.13
CA GLY A 65 3.13 19.35 1.48
C GLY A 65 3.23 17.84 1.33
N TYR A 66 3.73 17.16 2.36
CA TYR A 66 3.90 15.70 2.37
C TYR A 66 3.22 15.10 3.60
N ALA A 67 2.25 14.22 3.36
CA ALA A 67 1.55 13.47 4.39
C ALA A 67 2.23 12.11 4.60
N PRO A 68 2.80 11.83 5.78
CA PRO A 68 3.38 10.52 6.07
C PRO A 68 2.30 9.44 6.21
N LEU A 69 2.59 8.24 5.71
CA LEU A 69 1.72 7.07 5.86
C LEU A 69 2.29 6.17 6.96
N ASP A 70 1.55 6.05 8.06
CA ASP A 70 1.96 5.35 9.28
C ASP A 70 1.23 4.02 9.52
N GLY A 71 0.36 3.61 8.60
CA GLY A 71 -0.50 2.45 8.78
C GLY A 71 -1.92 2.79 9.26
N SER A 72 -2.18 4.03 9.68
CA SER A 72 -3.49 4.46 10.15
C SER A 72 -4.41 4.90 9.02
N VAL A 73 -5.70 4.64 9.19
CA VAL A 73 -6.74 5.15 8.28
C VAL A 73 -6.78 6.68 8.27
N LEU A 74 -6.46 7.34 9.40
CA LEU A 74 -6.49 8.80 9.52
C LEU A 74 -5.48 9.49 8.59
N GLN A 75 -4.27 8.93 8.41
CA GLN A 75 -3.30 9.49 7.47
C GLN A 75 -3.73 9.31 6.02
N VAL A 76 -4.34 8.17 5.69
CA VAL A 76 -4.89 7.91 4.35
C VAL A 76 -6.06 8.85 4.06
N ASP A 77 -6.97 9.06 5.01
CA ASP A 77 -8.08 10.03 4.88
C ASP A 77 -7.58 11.46 4.75
N GLY A 78 -6.57 11.84 5.53
CA GLY A 78 -5.89 13.13 5.40
C GLY A 78 -5.27 13.30 4.01
N ALA A 79 -4.56 12.29 3.50
CA ALA A 79 -4.01 12.31 2.16
C ALA A 79 -5.11 12.41 1.09
N ASN A 80 -6.20 11.66 1.23
CA ASN A 80 -7.35 11.70 0.32
C ASN A 80 -7.93 13.10 0.17
N HIS A 81 -8.11 13.79 1.30
CA HIS A 81 -8.63 15.15 1.32
C HIS A 81 -7.70 16.13 0.59
N HIS A 82 -6.41 16.15 0.93
CA HIS A 82 -5.47 17.15 0.42
C HIS A 82 -4.87 16.83 -0.95
N ALA A 83 -4.91 15.58 -1.41
CA ALA A 83 -4.44 15.17 -2.74
C ALA A 83 -5.51 15.22 -3.83
N GLY A 84 -6.75 15.56 -3.47
CA GLY A 84 -7.89 15.58 -4.38
C GLY A 84 -8.28 14.19 -4.88
N LEU A 85 -8.72 13.32 -3.96
CA LEU A 85 -9.22 11.99 -4.29
C LEU A 85 -10.30 12.03 -5.39
N ASN A 86 -10.10 11.22 -6.42
CA ASN A 86 -10.96 11.11 -7.58
C ASN A 86 -10.98 9.65 -8.08
N ILE A 87 -11.58 8.77 -7.28
CA ILE A 87 -11.72 7.36 -7.64
C ILE A 87 -12.72 7.22 -8.80
N ASN A 88 -12.32 6.48 -9.82
CA ASN A 88 -13.16 6.09 -10.94
C ASN A 88 -12.91 4.62 -11.30
N ARG A 89 -13.62 4.11 -12.31
CA ARG A 89 -13.54 2.70 -12.72
C ARG A 89 -12.11 2.25 -13.08
N ASP A 90 -11.31 3.15 -13.65
CA ASP A 90 -9.95 2.83 -14.09
C ASP A 90 -8.94 2.88 -12.93
N SER A 91 -9.24 3.64 -11.87
CA SER A 91 -8.33 3.86 -10.74
C SER A 91 -8.71 3.10 -9.47
N VAL A 92 -9.93 2.55 -9.37
CA VAL A 92 -10.47 1.95 -8.14
C VAL A 92 -9.69 0.74 -7.66
N LEU A 93 -9.21 -0.10 -8.58
CA LEU A 93 -8.40 -1.27 -8.22
C LEU A 93 -7.06 -0.86 -7.61
N GLU A 94 -6.43 0.18 -8.16
CA GLU A 94 -5.18 0.71 -7.61
C GLU A 94 -5.40 1.38 -6.27
N TYR A 95 -6.53 2.08 -6.09
CA TYR A 95 -6.91 2.65 -4.81
C TYR A 95 -7.15 1.56 -3.74
N ALA A 96 -7.83 0.46 -4.08
CA ALA A 96 -8.04 -0.64 -3.16
C ALA A 96 -6.73 -1.29 -2.72
N LYS A 97 -5.77 -1.48 -3.66
CA LYS A 97 -4.41 -1.94 -3.34
C LYS A 97 -3.67 -0.97 -2.44
N PHE A 98 -3.73 0.33 -2.74
CA PHE A 98 -3.13 1.40 -1.93
C PHE A 98 -3.70 1.40 -0.50
N HIS A 99 -5.02 1.46 -0.37
CA HIS A 99 -5.69 1.48 0.94
C HIS A 99 -5.38 0.21 1.73
N GLY A 100 -5.48 -0.97 1.11
CA GLY A 100 -5.19 -2.23 1.80
C GLY A 100 -3.75 -2.32 2.32
N PHE A 101 -2.79 -1.74 1.59
CA PHE A 101 -1.39 -1.75 2.01
C PHE A 101 -1.06 -0.73 3.10
N PHE A 102 -1.63 0.48 3.01
CA PHE A 102 -1.30 1.59 3.91
C PHE A 102 -2.25 1.74 5.10
N VAL A 103 -3.40 1.07 5.10
CA VAL A 103 -4.25 0.92 6.27
C VAL A 103 -4.03 -0.47 6.85
N ARG A 104 -3.61 -0.53 8.11
CA ARG A 104 -3.24 -1.76 8.81
C ARG A 104 -4.32 -2.18 9.80
N GLY A 105 -4.59 -3.48 9.82
CA GLY A 105 -5.26 -4.15 10.93
C GLY A 105 -4.26 -4.54 12.03
N PRO A 106 -4.74 -5.13 13.13
CA PRO A 106 -3.91 -5.65 14.21
C PRO A 106 -2.79 -6.60 13.75
N ASP A 107 -3.03 -7.37 12.68
CA ASP A 107 -2.10 -8.38 12.15
C ASP A 107 -1.34 -7.89 10.91
N GLY A 108 -1.29 -6.57 10.69
CA GLY A 108 -0.55 -5.93 9.61
C GLY A 108 -1.43 -5.46 8.44
N PRO A 109 -0.84 -5.25 7.26
CA PRO A 109 -1.56 -4.74 6.09
C PRO A 109 -2.43 -5.80 5.42
N PHE A 110 -3.43 -5.32 4.69
CA PHE A 110 -4.33 -6.12 3.86
C PHE A 110 -3.81 -6.16 2.42
N PHE A 111 -3.13 -7.24 2.04
CA PHE A 111 -2.59 -7.39 0.69
C PHE A 111 -3.65 -7.85 -0.28
N VAL A 112 -4.11 -6.97 -1.16
CA VAL A 112 -4.89 -7.36 -2.34
C VAL A 112 -3.96 -8.09 -3.31
N CYS A 113 -4.21 -9.38 -3.51
CA CYS A 113 -3.42 -10.27 -4.35
C CYS A 113 -3.66 -9.96 -5.83
N GLY A 114 -2.63 -10.20 -6.64
CA GLY A 114 -2.63 -9.94 -8.07
C GLY A 114 -1.27 -10.28 -8.68
N GLU A 115 -1.12 -10.08 -9.98
CA GLU A 115 0.11 -10.45 -10.69
C GLU A 115 1.31 -9.61 -10.20
N THR A 116 1.11 -8.32 -9.92
CA THR A 116 2.13 -7.42 -9.35
C THR A 116 2.59 -7.84 -7.94
N GLU A 117 1.80 -8.67 -7.25
CA GLU A 117 2.07 -9.22 -5.93
C GLU A 117 2.65 -10.64 -5.99
N ARG A 118 2.76 -11.26 -7.17
CA ARG A 118 3.26 -12.64 -7.36
C ARG A 118 4.56 -12.89 -6.61
N ALA A 119 5.52 -11.98 -6.69
CA ALA A 119 6.81 -12.14 -6.01
C ALA A 119 6.70 -12.24 -4.48
N VAL A 120 5.72 -11.55 -3.87
CA VAL A 120 5.42 -11.66 -2.43
C VAL A 120 4.70 -12.97 -2.15
N LEU A 121 3.71 -13.32 -2.97
CA LEU A 121 2.91 -14.54 -2.83
C LEU A 121 3.76 -15.82 -3.02
N CYS A 122 4.75 -15.81 -3.89
CA CYS A 122 5.70 -16.91 -4.09
C CYS A 122 6.62 -17.14 -2.89
N LYS A 123 6.79 -16.15 -1.99
CA LYS A 123 7.57 -16.29 -0.75
C LYS A 123 6.73 -16.88 0.39
N LEU A 124 5.42 -17.03 0.21
CA LEU A 124 4.57 -17.68 1.19
C LEU A 124 4.88 -19.18 1.24
N ASN A 125 5.45 -19.61 2.35
CA ASN A 125 5.58 -21.02 2.68
C ASN A 125 4.19 -21.63 2.93
N GLY A 126 4.06 -22.96 2.77
CA GLY A 126 2.82 -23.69 3.04
C GLY A 126 1.84 -23.79 1.86
N LEU A 127 2.05 -23.05 0.77
CA LEU A 127 1.27 -23.20 -0.46
C LEU A 127 1.96 -24.12 -1.47
N THR A 128 1.18 -24.99 -2.13
CA THR A 128 1.63 -25.69 -3.34
C THR A 128 1.62 -24.73 -4.53
N GLU A 129 2.35 -25.08 -5.61
CA GLU A 129 2.39 -24.24 -6.82
C GLU A 129 1.00 -24.08 -7.45
N ASP A 130 0.22 -25.17 -7.49
CA ASP A 130 -1.17 -25.13 -7.99
C ASP A 130 -2.05 -24.19 -7.15
N LYS A 131 -1.94 -24.25 -5.82
CA LYS A 131 -2.68 -23.34 -4.94
C LYS A 131 -2.24 -21.89 -5.17
N ARG A 132 -0.93 -21.62 -5.28
CA ARG A 132 -0.43 -20.27 -5.59
C ARG A 132 -0.98 -19.74 -6.91
N ALA A 133 -1.00 -20.56 -7.95
CA ALA A 133 -1.55 -20.17 -9.26
C ALA A 133 -3.04 -19.79 -9.20
N HIS A 134 -3.81 -20.42 -8.31
CA HIS A 134 -5.24 -20.09 -8.12
C HIS A 134 -5.46 -18.84 -7.25
N LEU A 135 -4.47 -18.46 -6.43
CA LEU A 135 -4.53 -17.33 -5.51
C LEU A 135 -4.00 -16.02 -6.12
N ILE A 136 -3.10 -16.11 -7.11
CA ILE A 136 -2.64 -14.97 -7.89
C ILE A 136 -3.74 -14.64 -8.92
N ARG A 137 -4.72 -13.85 -8.48
CA ARG A 137 -5.80 -13.36 -9.33
C ARG A 137 -5.93 -11.86 -9.15
N ASP A 138 -5.82 -11.12 -10.24
CA ASP A 138 -6.04 -9.68 -10.19
C ASP A 138 -7.45 -9.35 -9.73
N PRO A 139 -7.62 -8.31 -8.90
CA PRO A 139 -8.93 -7.88 -8.44
C PRO A 139 -9.74 -7.36 -9.62
N GLU A 140 -11.06 -7.50 -9.54
CA GLU A 140 -12.00 -7.20 -10.62
C GLU A 140 -13.14 -6.31 -10.13
N VAL A 141 -13.53 -5.30 -10.92
CA VAL A 141 -14.75 -4.52 -10.67
C VAL A 141 -15.96 -5.33 -11.12
N ILE A 142 -16.75 -5.83 -10.17
CA ILE A 142 -17.93 -6.67 -10.42
C ILE A 142 -19.25 -5.88 -10.38
N GLY A 143 -19.22 -4.62 -9.94
CA GLY A 143 -20.39 -3.76 -9.91
C GLY A 143 -20.04 -2.30 -9.64
N GLU A 144 -20.93 -1.39 -10.07
CA GLU A 144 -20.83 0.03 -9.82
C GLU A 144 -22.24 0.60 -9.68
N LYS A 145 -22.51 1.28 -8.55
CA LYS A 145 -23.81 1.90 -8.26
C LYS A 145 -23.65 2.98 -7.18
N ASP A 146 -24.36 4.09 -7.30
CA ASP A 146 -24.49 5.12 -6.25
C ASP A 146 -23.15 5.50 -5.58
N ASP A 147 -22.17 5.92 -6.39
CA ASP A 147 -20.81 6.29 -5.96
C ASP A 147 -19.97 5.19 -5.28
N VAL A 148 -20.39 3.94 -5.46
CA VAL A 148 -19.73 2.77 -4.90
C VAL A 148 -19.33 1.81 -6.01
N PHE A 149 -18.12 1.29 -5.88
CA PHE A 149 -17.63 0.15 -6.65
C PHE A 149 -17.66 -1.11 -5.80
N MET A 150 -18.09 -2.20 -6.39
CA MET A 150 -17.98 -3.54 -5.82
C MET A 150 -16.83 -4.26 -6.51
N LEU A 151 -15.86 -4.70 -5.73
CA LEU A 151 -14.68 -5.40 -6.23
C LEU A 151 -14.69 -6.83 -5.73
N ARG A 152 -14.28 -7.78 -6.58
CA ARG A 152 -13.90 -9.12 -6.16
C ARG A 152 -12.38 -9.19 -6.10
N ALA A 153 -11.83 -9.69 -5.00
CA ALA A 153 -10.39 -9.81 -4.82
C ALA A 153 -10.03 -11.10 -4.08
N VAL A 154 -8.76 -11.46 -4.15
CA VAL A 154 -8.14 -12.37 -3.18
C VAL A 154 -7.27 -11.51 -2.28
N MET A 155 -7.30 -11.74 -0.97
CA MET A 155 -6.57 -10.95 0.01
C MET A 155 -5.75 -11.82 0.96
N LEU A 156 -4.53 -11.39 1.26
CA LEU A 156 -3.68 -11.95 2.31
C LEU A 156 -3.69 -10.99 3.50
N TYR A 157 -4.03 -11.50 4.68
CA TYR A 157 -4.05 -10.75 5.93
C TYR A 157 -3.73 -11.69 7.10
N GLY A 158 -2.82 -11.30 8.01
CA GLY A 158 -2.49 -12.09 9.20
C GLY A 158 -2.02 -13.53 8.91
N GLY A 159 -1.42 -13.80 7.76
CA GLY A 159 -1.03 -15.17 7.36
C GLY A 159 -2.19 -16.08 6.93
N ALA A 160 -3.34 -15.50 6.63
CA ALA A 160 -4.50 -16.18 6.06
C ALA A 160 -4.91 -15.55 4.73
N ILE A 161 -5.53 -16.35 3.87
CA ILE A 161 -5.94 -15.94 2.52
C ILE A 161 -7.45 -16.05 2.38
N PHE A 162 -8.06 -15.00 1.83
CA PHE A 162 -9.49 -14.84 1.72
C PHE A 162 -9.87 -14.52 0.27
N ALA A 163 -10.95 -15.12 -0.21
CA ALA A 163 -11.72 -14.54 -1.31
C ALA A 163 -12.62 -13.47 -0.71
N THR A 164 -12.56 -12.24 -1.22
CA THR A 164 -13.27 -11.11 -0.64
C THR A 164 -14.09 -10.36 -1.66
N THR A 165 -15.18 -9.78 -1.18
CA THR A 165 -15.94 -8.73 -1.86
C THR A 165 -15.68 -7.43 -1.13
N LEU A 166 -15.03 -6.48 -1.80
CA LEU A 166 -14.78 -5.13 -1.28
C LEU A 166 -15.80 -4.14 -1.82
N ARG A 167 -16.25 -3.25 -0.95
CA ARG A 167 -17.04 -2.07 -1.28
C ARG A 167 -16.12 -0.85 -1.18
N VAL A 168 -15.95 -0.13 -2.29
CA VAL A 168 -15.11 1.07 -2.36
C VAL A 168 -15.97 2.27 -2.72
N CYS A 169 -16.13 3.18 -1.75
CA CYS A 169 -16.78 4.47 -1.98
C CYS A 169 -15.84 5.41 -2.74
N ARG A 170 -16.37 6.24 -3.65
CA ARG A 170 -15.61 7.33 -4.29
C ARG A 170 -15.01 8.33 -3.28
N CYS A 171 -15.60 8.39 -2.09
CA CYS A 171 -15.12 9.16 -0.94
C CYS A 171 -13.89 8.56 -0.25
N GLY A 172 -13.42 7.38 -0.65
CA GLY A 172 -12.21 6.76 -0.13
C GLY A 172 -12.45 5.68 0.93
N VAL A 173 -13.67 5.56 1.44
CA VAL A 173 -14.03 4.48 2.37
C VAL A 173 -13.96 3.12 1.67
N VAL A 174 -13.23 2.18 2.27
CA VAL A 174 -13.13 0.79 1.81
C VAL A 174 -13.67 -0.13 2.91
N GLU A 175 -14.62 -0.98 2.55
CA GLU A 175 -15.21 -1.97 3.46
C GLU A 175 -15.11 -3.36 2.85
N MET A 176 -14.86 -4.35 3.70
CA MET A 176 -14.99 -5.76 3.32
C MET A 176 -16.41 -6.21 3.63
N VAL A 177 -17.17 -6.58 2.60
CA VAL A 177 -18.59 -6.96 2.73
C VAL A 177 -18.74 -8.46 2.91
N GLU A 178 -17.87 -9.23 2.24
CA GLU A 178 -17.81 -10.67 2.34
C GLU A 178 -16.37 -11.13 2.35
N ASP A 179 -16.08 -12.13 3.17
CA ASP A 179 -14.83 -12.85 3.21
C ASP A 179 -15.06 -14.35 3.37
N VAL A 180 -14.44 -15.12 2.48
CA VAL A 180 -14.45 -16.58 2.53
C VAL A 180 -13.00 -17.05 2.64
N PRO A 181 -12.62 -17.72 3.74
CA PRO A 181 -11.27 -18.22 3.88
C PRO A 181 -10.98 -19.29 2.83
N LEU A 182 -9.85 -19.13 2.13
CA LEU A 182 -9.36 -20.08 1.13
C LEU A 182 -8.22 -20.96 1.68
N GLY A 183 -7.61 -20.54 2.79
CA GLY A 183 -6.54 -21.28 3.46
C GLY A 183 -5.95 -20.50 4.62
N TYR A 184 -5.37 -21.24 5.56
CA TYR A 184 -4.66 -20.74 6.73
C TYR A 184 -3.25 -21.34 6.74
N ASP A 185 -2.32 -20.68 7.45
CA ASP A 185 -0.96 -21.16 7.69
C ASP A 185 0.08 -20.81 6.60
N CYS A 186 -0.07 -19.65 5.95
CA CYS A 186 1.09 -18.99 5.35
C CYS A 186 1.80 -18.17 6.43
N LEU A 187 3.14 -18.21 6.47
CA LEU A 187 3.90 -17.32 7.36
C LEU A 187 3.44 -15.88 7.16
N ALA A 188 3.11 -15.21 8.27
CA ALA A 188 2.68 -13.82 8.25
C ALA A 188 3.70 -12.98 7.49
N VAL A 189 3.23 -12.24 6.50
CA VAL A 189 4.06 -11.28 5.79
C VAL A 189 4.20 -10.05 6.68
N HIS A 190 5.20 -10.08 7.55
CA HIS A 190 5.70 -8.87 8.20
C HIS A 190 6.54 -8.10 7.17
N LEU A 191 5.90 -7.24 6.38
CA LEU A 191 6.64 -6.19 5.69
C LEU A 191 6.82 -5.03 6.66
N PRO A 192 8.06 -4.73 7.09
CA PRO A 192 8.31 -3.53 7.88
C PRO A 192 8.09 -2.31 6.99
N ILE A 193 7.24 -1.39 7.44
CA ILE A 193 6.93 -0.12 6.73
C ILE A 193 7.24 1.09 7.61
N THR A 194 7.51 0.89 8.92
CA THR A 194 7.99 1.93 9.82
C THR A 194 9.30 1.50 10.51
N PRO A 195 10.18 2.46 10.88
CA PRO A 195 11.45 2.18 11.54
C PRO A 195 11.27 1.45 12.89
N ASP A 196 10.14 1.67 13.57
CA ASP A 196 9.83 1.12 14.89
C ASP A 196 9.40 -0.36 14.86
N GLU A 197 9.13 -0.92 13.67
CA GLU A 197 8.78 -2.35 13.49
C GLU A 197 9.99 -3.22 13.12
N VAL A 198 11.19 -2.64 13.12
CA VAL A 198 12.41 -3.45 13.14
C VAL A 198 12.47 -4.08 14.54
N PRO A 199 12.52 -5.43 14.66
CA PRO A 199 12.70 -6.06 15.95
C PRO A 199 13.90 -5.40 16.63
N ASP A 200 13.70 -4.97 17.88
CA ASP A 200 14.76 -4.54 18.77
C ASP A 200 15.89 -5.57 18.71
N ALA A 201 16.92 -5.27 17.92
CA ALA A 201 18.22 -5.86 18.14
C ALA A 201 18.77 -5.15 19.39
N VAL A 202 18.21 -5.56 20.53
CA VAL A 202 18.72 -5.26 21.86
C VAL A 202 20.14 -5.83 21.92
N HIS A 203 21.05 -4.85 22.02
CA HIS A 203 22.50 -4.86 22.30
C HIS A 203 23.44 -4.99 21.10
#